data_AF-A0A2A6RPV2-F1
#
_entry.id   AF-A0A2A6RPV2-F1
#
_cell.length_a   1.000
_cell.length_b   1.000
_cell.length_c   1.000
_cell.angle_alpha   90.00
_cell.angle_beta   90.00
_cell.angle_gamma   90.00
#
_symmetry.space_group_name_H-M   'P 1'
#
loop_
_entity.id
_entity.type
_entity.pdbx_description
1 polymer ?
#
loop_
_entity_poly.entity_id
_entity_poly.type
_entity_poly.pdbx_seq_one_letter_code
_entity_poly.pdbx_strand_id
1 'polypeptide(L)'
;MPVPDASQLHQLYIVEGQTIRAIAQRYRCRPAAVIAAMEAAGIARRRSGRTRAPLPAWDTEKLRQLVRAKGVRYVRAFARRHGVSKEKLAVLLGNQRLDRGRRSHQRALEHDAAIRSAYDAGAPITALAKQYGCTRRAIGYSLDRTIS
;
A
#
# COMPACT_ATOMS: atom_id res chain seq x y z
N MET A 1 -39.37 4.74 -5.64
CA MET A 1 -38.34 4.05 -6.44
C MET A 1 -37.94 2.78 -5.70
N PRO A 2 -37.98 1.59 -6.31
CA PRO A 2 -37.67 0.34 -5.63
C PRO A 2 -36.17 0.26 -5.29
N VAL A 3 -35.87 -0.11 -4.05
CA VAL A 3 -34.52 -0.42 -3.57
C VAL A 3 -34.40 -1.95 -3.56
N PRO A 4 -33.24 -2.54 -3.91
CA PRO A 4 -33.06 -3.99 -3.83
C PRO A 4 -33.31 -4.50 -2.41
N ASP A 5 -33.93 -5.67 -2.31
CA ASP A 5 -34.10 -6.37 -1.03
C ASP A 5 -32.77 -6.93 -0.51
N ALA A 6 -32.78 -7.47 0.72
CA ALA A 6 -31.59 -7.97 1.39
C ALA A 6 -30.90 -9.12 0.62
N SER A 7 -31.67 -10.03 0.04
CA SER A 7 -31.16 -11.19 -0.72
C SER A 7 -30.49 -10.72 -2.03
N GLN A 8 -31.12 -9.78 -2.73
CA GLN A 8 -30.57 -9.15 -3.92
C GLN A 8 -29.30 -8.37 -3.60
N LEU A 9 -29.28 -7.62 -2.50
CA LEU A 9 -28.09 -6.90 -2.05
C LEU A 9 -26.95 -7.87 -1.74
N HIS A 10 -27.21 -8.97 -1.04
CA HIS A 10 -26.18 -9.97 -0.76
C HIS A 10 -25.63 -10.57 -2.06
N GLN A 11 -26.50 -10.97 -2.99
CA GLN A 11 -26.08 -11.54 -4.28
C GLN A 11 -25.24 -10.54 -5.09
N LEU A 12 -25.73 -9.33 -5.29
CA LEU A 12 -25.06 -8.32 -6.13
C LEU A 12 -23.77 -7.81 -5.48
N TYR A 13 -23.78 -7.57 -4.18
CA TYR A 13 -22.67 -6.94 -3.48
C TYR A 13 -21.61 -7.94 -3.04
N ILE A 14 -21.99 -9.10 -2.49
CA ILE A 14 -21.05 -10.08 -1.96
C ILE A 14 -20.62 -11.07 -3.05
N VAL A 15 -21.59 -11.71 -3.72
CA VAL A 15 -21.32 -12.81 -4.66
C VAL A 15 -20.81 -12.31 -6.01
N GLU A 16 -21.53 -11.40 -6.66
CA GLU A 16 -21.13 -10.83 -7.96
C GLU A 16 -20.08 -9.71 -7.82
N GLY A 17 -19.91 -9.19 -6.60
CA GLY A 17 -18.92 -8.17 -6.29
C GLY A 17 -19.18 -6.80 -6.93
N GLN A 18 -20.41 -6.49 -7.30
CA GLN A 18 -20.79 -5.20 -7.85
C GLN A 18 -20.53 -4.07 -6.86
N THR A 19 -20.24 -2.88 -7.39
CA THR A 19 -20.06 -1.68 -6.57
C THR A 19 -21.41 -1.09 -6.18
N ILE A 20 -21.47 -0.38 -5.05
CA ILE A 20 -22.67 0.36 -4.60
C ILE A 20 -23.18 1.28 -5.71
N ARG A 21 -22.28 1.91 -6.49
CA ARG A 21 -22.65 2.78 -7.60
C ARG A 21 -23.28 2.01 -8.77
N ALA A 22 -22.76 0.84 -9.11
CA ALA A 22 -23.33 -0.02 -10.15
C ALA A 22 -24.72 -0.53 -9.75
N ILE A 23 -24.88 -0.96 -8.49
CA ILE A 23 -26.17 -1.37 -7.93
C ILE A 23 -27.16 -0.19 -7.97
N ALA A 24 -26.73 0.99 -7.53
CA ALA A 24 -27.56 2.21 -7.55
C ALA A 24 -28.01 2.59 -8.97
N GLN A 25 -27.11 2.48 -9.96
CA GLN A 25 -27.43 2.72 -11.37
C GLN A 25 -28.44 1.69 -11.90
N ARG A 26 -28.23 0.41 -11.60
CA ARG A 26 -29.12 -0.68 -12.02
C ARG A 26 -30.53 -0.50 -11.50
N TYR A 27 -30.69 -0.09 -10.25
CA TYR A 27 -31.98 0.14 -9.60
C TYR A 27 -32.47 1.60 -9.72
N ARG A 28 -31.77 2.44 -10.50
CA ARG A 28 -32.08 3.87 -10.69
C ARG A 28 -32.34 4.62 -9.38
N CYS A 29 -31.59 4.28 -8.33
CA CYS A 29 -31.71 4.88 -7.01
C CYS A 29 -30.42 5.62 -6.61
N ARG A 30 -30.47 6.40 -5.53
CA ARG A 30 -29.28 7.07 -5.01
C ARG A 30 -28.39 6.05 -4.29
N PRO A 31 -27.04 6.16 -4.39
CA PRO A 31 -26.13 5.32 -3.62
C PRO A 31 -26.40 5.32 -2.12
N ALA A 32 -26.86 6.44 -1.57
CA ALA A 32 -27.26 6.56 -0.16
C ALA A 32 -28.42 5.61 0.19
N ALA A 33 -29.38 5.39 -0.71
CA ALA A 33 -30.49 4.46 -0.49
C ALA A 33 -30.00 3.00 -0.46
N VAL A 34 -29.04 2.65 -1.32
CA VAL A 34 -28.39 1.33 -1.31
C VAL A 34 -27.62 1.12 0.00
N ILE A 35 -26.89 2.14 0.48
CA ILE A 35 -26.17 2.08 1.75
C ILE A 35 -27.14 1.86 2.91
N ALA A 36 -28.23 2.62 2.99
CA ALA A 36 -29.23 2.46 4.04
C ALA A 36 -29.87 1.07 4.02
N ALA A 37 -30.17 0.52 2.83
CA ALA A 37 -30.70 -0.84 2.71
C ALA A 37 -29.67 -1.91 3.08
N MET A 38 -28.39 -1.71 2.76
CA MET A 38 -27.31 -2.59 3.23
C MET A 38 -27.17 -2.56 4.74
N GLU A 39 -27.26 -1.39 5.37
CA GLU A 39 -27.22 -1.23 6.83
C GLU A 39 -28.42 -1.92 7.49
N ALA A 40 -29.63 -1.72 6.96
CA ALA A 40 -30.84 -2.41 7.43
C ALA A 40 -30.75 -3.94 7.28
N ALA A 41 -30.05 -4.43 6.25
CA ALA A 41 -29.81 -5.85 6.01
C ALA A 41 -28.59 -6.41 6.76
N GLY A 42 -27.87 -5.61 7.54
CA GLY A 42 -26.66 -6.04 8.27
C GLY A 42 -25.45 -6.33 7.36
N ILE A 43 -25.44 -5.85 6.12
CA ILE A 43 -24.37 -6.09 5.15
C ILE A 43 -23.25 -5.07 5.37
N ALA A 44 -22.13 -5.53 5.94
CA ALA A 44 -20.96 -4.69 6.16
C ALA A 44 -20.37 -4.16 4.85
N ARG A 45 -20.04 -2.87 4.83
CA ARG A 45 -19.36 -2.25 3.68
C ARG A 45 -17.92 -2.74 3.57
N ARG A 46 -17.50 -3.11 2.36
CA ARG A 46 -16.10 -3.33 2.00
C ARG A 46 -15.30 -2.07 2.34
N ARG A 47 -14.14 -2.24 3.00
CA ARG A 47 -13.26 -1.13 3.38
C ARG A 47 -13.00 -0.23 2.17
N SER A 48 -13.18 1.08 2.37
CA SER A 48 -12.79 2.07 1.37
C SER A 48 -11.27 1.99 1.19
N GLY A 49 -10.86 1.62 -0.01
CA GLY A 49 -9.46 1.47 -0.34
C GLY A 49 -9.33 1.16 -1.81
N ARG A 50 -8.28 1.70 -2.43
CA ARG A 50 -7.91 1.36 -3.80
C ARG A 50 -7.45 -0.10 -3.78
N THR A 51 -8.32 -1.05 -4.14
CA THR A 51 -7.92 -2.44 -4.35
C THR A 51 -6.78 -2.42 -5.36
N ARG A 52 -5.57 -2.76 -4.89
CA ARG A 52 -4.41 -2.78 -5.77
C ARG A 52 -4.69 -3.84 -6.82
N ALA A 53 -4.64 -3.46 -8.09
CA ALA A 53 -4.76 -4.41 -9.18
C ALA A 53 -3.77 -5.57 -8.95
N PRO A 54 -4.20 -6.83 -9.11
CA PRO A 54 -3.36 -7.98 -8.82
C PRO A 54 -2.04 -7.91 -9.58
N LEU A 55 -1.03 -8.56 -9.03
CA LEU A 55 0.23 -8.75 -9.73
C LEU A 55 -0.04 -9.65 -10.95
N PRO A 56 0.60 -9.39 -12.09
CA PRO A 56 0.52 -10.32 -13.21
C PRO A 56 1.14 -11.67 -12.78
N ALA A 57 0.58 -12.77 -13.26
CA ALA A 57 1.07 -14.13 -13.00
C ALA A 57 2.35 -14.44 -13.80
N TRP A 58 3.37 -13.59 -13.64
CA TRP A 58 4.67 -13.76 -14.28
C TRP A 58 5.56 -14.67 -13.47
N ASP A 59 6.25 -15.56 -14.15
CA ASP A 59 7.28 -16.41 -13.55
C ASP A 59 8.44 -15.54 -13.04
N THR A 60 8.54 -15.50 -11.72
CA THR A 60 9.52 -14.67 -11.01
C THR A 60 10.96 -15.15 -11.23
N GLU A 61 11.16 -16.45 -11.45
CA GLU A 61 12.49 -17.01 -11.68
C GLU A 61 12.98 -16.69 -13.09
N LYS A 62 12.12 -16.84 -14.09
CA LYS A 62 12.43 -16.39 -15.46
C LYS A 62 12.72 -14.89 -15.52
N LEU A 63 12.01 -14.07 -14.75
CA LEU A 63 12.30 -12.65 -14.60
C LEU A 63 13.69 -12.39 -14.01
N ARG A 64 14.10 -13.15 -12.98
CA ARG A 64 15.46 -13.03 -12.41
C ARG A 64 16.53 -13.47 -13.40
N GLN A 65 16.31 -14.57 -14.13
CA GLN A 65 17.21 -15.01 -15.19
C GLN A 65 17.35 -13.94 -16.28
N LEU A 66 16.24 -13.31 -16.69
CA LEU A 66 16.25 -12.22 -17.67
C LEU A 66 17.01 -10.98 -17.14
N VAL A 67 16.89 -10.68 -15.85
CA VAL A 67 17.69 -9.62 -15.20
C VAL A 67 19.17 -9.96 -15.22
N ARG A 68 19.56 -11.22 -14.94
CA ARG A 68 20.97 -11.66 -14.99
C ARG A 68 21.54 -11.60 -16.41
N ALA A 69 20.76 -12.00 -17.41
CA ALA A 69 21.22 -12.06 -18.79
C ALA A 69 21.25 -10.70 -19.51
N LYS A 70 20.23 -9.85 -19.32
CA LYS A 70 20.04 -8.60 -20.10
C LYS A 70 20.08 -7.33 -19.24
N GLY A 71 20.19 -7.47 -17.93
CA GLY A 71 20.25 -6.35 -16.98
C GLY A 71 18.88 -5.74 -16.62
N VAL A 72 18.85 -5.04 -15.49
CA VAL A 72 17.62 -4.46 -14.90
C VAL A 72 16.95 -3.42 -15.81
N ARG A 73 17.74 -2.65 -16.60
CA ARG A 73 17.19 -1.63 -17.50
C ARG A 73 16.34 -2.25 -18.62
N TYR A 74 16.79 -3.36 -19.19
CA TYR A 74 16.06 -4.09 -20.23
C TYR A 74 14.73 -4.63 -19.69
N VAL A 75 14.76 -5.30 -18.53
CA VAL A 75 13.56 -5.88 -17.92
C VAL A 75 12.54 -4.82 -17.54
N ARG A 76 12.97 -3.62 -17.15
CA ARG A 76 12.07 -2.47 -16.92
C ARG A 76 11.39 -1.99 -18.20
N ALA A 77 12.13 -1.89 -19.30
CA ALA A 77 11.56 -1.51 -20.59
C ALA A 77 10.58 -2.57 -21.11
N PHE A 78 10.91 -3.85 -20.94
CA PHE A 78 10.02 -4.97 -21.20
C PHE A 78 8.73 -4.88 -20.37
N ALA A 79 8.85 -4.73 -19.05
CA ALA A 79 7.70 -4.61 -18.15
C ALA A 79 6.74 -3.47 -18.54
N ARG A 80 7.29 -2.30 -18.88
CA ARG A 80 6.49 -1.15 -19.34
C ARG A 80 5.69 -1.45 -20.60
N ARG A 81 6.29 -2.15 -21.58
CA ARG A 81 5.59 -2.55 -22.82
C ARG A 81 4.41 -3.48 -22.57
N HIS A 82 4.44 -4.24 -21.48
CA HIS A 82 3.35 -5.12 -21.06
C HIS A 82 2.45 -4.50 -19.97
N GLY A 83 2.50 -3.18 -19.76
CA GLY A 83 1.62 -2.49 -18.79
C GLY A 83 1.97 -2.74 -17.33
N VAL A 84 3.15 -3.29 -17.04
CA VAL A 84 3.61 -3.57 -15.68
C VAL A 84 4.48 -2.41 -15.18
N SER A 85 4.04 -1.77 -14.09
CA SER A 85 4.77 -0.66 -13.49
C SER A 85 6.09 -1.12 -12.85
N LYS A 86 7.01 -0.16 -12.64
CA LYS A 86 8.28 -0.43 -11.97
C LYS A 86 8.09 -0.97 -10.54
N GLU A 87 7.02 -0.57 -9.87
CA GLU A 87 6.63 -1.03 -8.54
C GLU A 87 6.19 -2.49 -8.57
N LYS A 88 5.27 -2.86 -9.48
CA LYS A 88 4.84 -4.25 -9.64
C LYS A 88 6.01 -5.16 -10.01
N LEU A 89 6.87 -4.70 -10.92
CA LEU A 89 8.09 -5.43 -11.31
C LEU A 89 9.04 -5.64 -10.11
N ALA A 90 9.21 -4.62 -9.26
CA ALA A 90 10.05 -4.73 -8.08
C ALA A 90 9.52 -5.79 -7.09
N VAL A 91 8.20 -5.82 -6.88
CA VAL A 91 7.55 -6.84 -6.06
C VAL A 91 7.76 -8.25 -6.65
N LEU A 92 7.55 -8.42 -7.96
CA LEU A 92 7.78 -9.71 -8.64
C LEU A 92 9.22 -10.20 -8.53
N LEU A 93 10.19 -9.29 -8.60
CA LEU A 93 11.61 -9.64 -8.47
C LEU A 93 12.04 -9.94 -7.02
N GLY A 94 11.12 -9.98 -6.06
CA GLY A 94 11.44 -10.11 -4.64
C GLY A 94 12.10 -8.86 -4.03
N ASN A 95 12.28 -7.81 -4.84
CA ASN A 95 12.71 -6.49 -4.39
C ASN A 95 11.49 -5.75 -3.85
N GLN A 96 10.92 -6.27 -2.76
CA GLN A 96 10.12 -5.43 -1.89
C GLN A 96 11.07 -4.35 -1.37
N ARG A 97 11.09 -3.20 -2.05
CA ARG A 97 11.37 -1.95 -1.37
C ARG A 97 10.20 -1.74 -0.42
N LEU A 98 10.19 -2.48 0.70
CA LEU A 98 9.53 -2.06 1.93
C LEU A 98 9.92 -0.59 2.05
N ASP A 99 8.89 0.26 1.98
CA ASP A 99 8.98 1.69 1.81
C ASP A 99 10.26 2.22 2.46
N ARG A 100 11.16 2.86 1.69
CA ARG A 100 12.40 3.41 2.27
C ARG A 100 12.09 4.25 3.52
N GLY A 101 10.96 4.96 3.51
CA GLY A 101 10.45 5.67 4.68
C GLY A 101 10.13 4.76 5.88
N ARG A 102 9.50 3.60 5.66
CA ARG A 102 9.18 2.62 6.70
C ARG A 102 10.43 1.94 7.26
N ARG A 103 11.43 1.61 6.43
CA ARG A 103 12.71 1.07 6.93
C ARG A 103 13.53 2.09 7.73
N SER A 104 13.61 3.34 7.24
CA SER A 104 14.30 4.39 8.00
C SER A 104 13.58 4.74 9.29
N HIS A 105 12.25 4.67 9.31
CA HIS A 105 11.48 4.87 10.54
C HIS A 105 11.66 3.70 11.52
N GLN A 106 11.64 2.45 11.03
CA GLN A 106 11.89 1.25 11.83
C GLN A 106 13.30 1.25 12.45
N ARG A 107 14.33 1.61 11.67
CA ARG A 107 15.70 1.73 12.18
C ARG A 107 15.87 2.86 13.18
N ALA A 108 15.16 3.98 13.00
CA ALA A 108 15.16 5.04 14.00
C ALA A 108 14.54 4.54 15.31
N LEU A 109 13.37 3.89 15.24
CA LEU A 109 12.70 3.23 16.38
C LEU A 109 13.63 2.27 17.14
N GLU A 110 14.36 1.41 16.42
CA GLU A 110 15.32 0.46 17.01
C GLU A 110 16.49 1.14 17.74
N HIS A 111 16.76 2.41 17.44
CA HIS A 111 17.88 3.17 17.98
C HIS A 111 17.45 4.44 18.75
N ASP A 112 16.18 4.57 19.14
CA ASP A 112 15.62 5.81 19.73
C ASP A 112 16.47 6.33 20.92
N ALA A 113 16.82 5.44 21.86
CA ALA A 113 17.65 5.81 23.02
C ALA A 113 19.09 6.23 22.66
N ALA A 114 19.70 5.56 21.69
CA ALA A 114 21.06 5.87 21.23
C ALA A 114 21.12 7.17 20.40
N ILE A 115 20.08 7.42 19.60
CA ILE A 115 19.90 8.67 18.85
C ILE A 115 19.74 9.83 19.82
N ARG A 116 18.95 9.66 20.89
CA ARG A 116 18.74 10.70 21.89
C ARG A 116 20.01 11.05 22.65
N SER A 117 20.72 10.04 23.18
CA SER A 117 21.99 10.25 23.88
C SER A 117 23.02 10.98 23.02
N ALA A 118 23.14 10.61 21.74
CA ALA A 118 24.06 11.26 20.82
C ALA A 118 23.64 12.69 20.47
N TYR A 119 22.33 12.98 20.40
CA TYR A 119 21.81 14.33 20.20
C TYR A 119 22.05 15.23 21.42
N ASP A 120 21.81 14.73 22.63
CA ASP A 120 22.07 15.47 23.88
C ASP A 120 23.58 15.72 24.07
N ALA A 121 24.45 14.86 23.54
CA ALA A 121 25.89 15.07 23.45
C ALA A 121 26.32 16.11 22.37
N GLY A 122 25.36 16.71 21.65
CA GLY A 122 25.60 17.78 20.67
C GLY A 122 25.82 17.32 19.23
N ALA A 123 25.58 16.04 18.91
CA ALA A 123 25.73 15.56 17.53
C ALA A 123 24.64 16.15 16.62
N PRO A 124 25.00 16.71 15.44
CA PRO A 124 24.01 17.27 14.53
C PRO A 124 23.15 16.17 13.89
N ILE A 125 21.86 16.46 13.68
CA ILE A 125 20.86 15.54 13.10
C ILE A 125 21.31 14.95 11.75
N THR A 126 22.11 15.70 10.97
CA THR A 126 22.69 15.23 9.70
C THR A 126 23.71 14.11 9.90
N ALA A 127 24.55 14.18 10.93
CA ALA A 127 25.53 13.15 11.28
C ALA A 127 24.82 11.89 11.79
N LEU A 128 23.81 12.05 12.65
CA LEU A 128 22.98 10.94 13.15
C LEU A 128 22.26 10.21 12.00
N ALA A 129 21.66 10.95 11.07
CA ALA A 129 20.99 10.38 9.91
C ALA A 129 21.96 9.53 9.05
N LYS A 130 23.20 10.01 8.86
CA LYS A 130 24.24 9.27 8.12
C LYS A 130 24.71 8.05 8.88
N GLN A 131 24.94 8.17 10.18
CA GLN A 131 25.44 7.10 11.05
C GLN A 131 24.46 5.93 11.15
N TYR A 132 23.17 6.21 11.33
CA TYR A 132 22.13 5.18 11.48
C TYR A 132 21.46 4.78 10.14
N GLY A 133 21.88 5.37 9.02
CA GLY A 133 21.29 5.11 7.71
C GLY A 133 19.81 5.47 7.62
N CYS A 134 19.41 6.49 8.38
CA CYS A 134 18.04 6.99 8.51
C CYS A 134 17.88 8.30 7.73
N THR A 135 16.63 8.72 7.51
CA THR A 135 16.38 10.07 6.98
C THR A 135 16.41 11.07 8.13
N ARG A 136 16.77 12.34 7.85
CA ARG A 136 16.71 13.43 8.85
C ARG A 136 15.35 13.53 9.54
N ARG A 137 14.28 13.31 8.77
CA ARG A 137 12.90 13.31 9.27
C ARG A 137 12.60 12.15 10.24
N ALA A 138 13.19 10.98 10.01
CA ALA A 138 13.05 9.84 10.92
C ALA A 138 13.80 10.08 12.25
N ILE A 139 14.97 10.74 12.21
CA ILE A 139 15.68 11.18 13.42
C ILE A 139 14.85 12.23 14.19
N GLY A 140 14.25 13.20 13.51
CA GLY A 140 13.34 14.15 14.16
C GLY A 140 12.19 13.47 14.90
N TYR A 141 11.49 12.53 14.25
CA TYR A 141 10.41 11.78 14.90
C TYR A 141 10.86 10.90 16.08
N SER A 142 12.10 10.40 16.03
CA SER A 142 12.72 9.65 17.13
C SER A 142 12.91 10.57 18.36
N LEU A 143 13.48 11.76 18.14
CA LEU A 143 13.67 12.76 19.20
C LEU A 143 12.34 13.22 19.79
N ASP A 144 11.35 13.53 18.95
CA ASP A 144 10.00 13.94 19.39
C ASP A 144 9.32 12.88 20.27
N ARG A 145 9.57 11.60 20.00
CA ARG A 145 8.98 10.47 20.76
C ARG A 145 9.64 10.27 22.13
N THR A 146 10.93 10.58 22.24
CA THR A 146 11.72 10.44 23.48
C THR A 146 11.58 11.62 24.45
N ILE A 147 10.72 12.61 24.14
CA ILE A 147 10.47 13.79 24.99
C ILE A 147 9.44 13.51 26.11
N SER A 148 8.92 12.28 26.21
CA SER A 148 7.90 11.91 27.20
C SER A 148 8.46 11.50 28.55
#